data_AF-A0A7J7NHW3-F1
#
_entry.id   AF-A0A7J7NHW3-F1
#
_cell.length_a   1.000
_cell.length_b   1.000
_cell.length_c   1.000
_cell.angle_alpha   90.00
_cell.angle_beta   90.00
_cell.angle_gamma   90.00
#
_symmetry.space_group_name_H-M   'P 1'
#
loop_
_entity.id
_entity.type
_entity.pdbx_description
1 polymer ?
#
loop_
_entity_poly.entity_id
_entity_poly.type
_entity_poly.pdbx_seq_one_letter_code
_entity_poly.pdbx_strand_id
1 'polypeptide(L)'
;YSPLKCFKLNKPGMHLGVVELGGIGHVAVKFAKALGLKVNVISTSPSKEKETIDYLGVDSFIVSRDQAQIKAILGTMNGIIGTVSALHSILPLIGLLKSHGKLVMVCLPHRSLKLVELHRGSRTSIRSD
;
A
#
# COMPACT_ATOMS: atom_id res chain seq x y z
N TYR A 1 7.90 19.81 -1.74
CA TYR A 1 8.61 18.67 -1.12
C TYR A 1 7.53 17.69 -0.67
N SER A 2 7.32 16.58 -1.39
CA SER A 2 6.20 15.64 -1.15
C SER A 2 6.77 14.22 -1.07
N PRO A 3 6.22 13.32 -0.23
CA PRO A 3 6.67 11.94 -0.09
C PRO A 3 6.88 11.22 -1.44
N LEU A 4 6.00 11.48 -2.42
CA LEU A 4 6.11 10.92 -3.77
C LEU A 4 7.44 11.27 -4.45
N LYS A 5 7.93 12.51 -4.30
CA LYS A 5 9.21 12.93 -4.88
C LYS A 5 10.40 12.38 -4.08
N CYS A 6 10.33 12.40 -2.75
CA CYS A 6 11.39 11.87 -1.87
C CYS A 6 11.66 10.38 -2.13
N PHE A 7 10.60 9.61 -2.37
CA PHE A 7 10.68 8.19 -2.64
C PHE A 7 10.75 7.83 -4.13
N LYS A 8 10.92 8.82 -5.03
CA LYS A 8 11.01 8.61 -6.49
C LYS A 8 9.78 7.85 -7.06
N LEU A 9 8.60 8.10 -6.48
CA LEU A 9 7.28 7.57 -6.88
C LEU A 9 6.50 8.64 -7.65
N ASN A 10 7.15 9.35 -8.57
CA ASN A 10 6.60 10.50 -9.27
C ASN A 10 6.77 10.43 -10.80
N LYS A 11 7.14 9.25 -11.33
CA LYS A 11 7.23 9.07 -12.78
C LYS A 11 5.86 8.69 -13.33
N PRO A 12 5.38 9.34 -14.40
CA PRO A 12 4.14 8.96 -15.06
C PRO A 12 4.08 7.47 -15.40
N GLY A 13 2.90 6.88 -15.31
CA GLY A 13 2.67 5.46 -15.59
C GLY A 13 3.06 4.49 -14.46
N MET A 14 3.73 4.94 -13.39
CA MET A 14 3.94 4.08 -12.21
C MET A 14 2.61 3.79 -11.51
N HIS A 15 2.52 2.60 -10.92
CA HIS A 15 1.36 2.13 -10.16
C HIS A 15 1.54 2.48 -8.69
N LEU A 16 0.62 3.27 -8.14
CA LEU A 16 0.63 3.70 -6.76
C LEU A 16 -0.61 3.17 -6.03
N GLY A 17 -0.40 2.50 -4.90
CA GLY A 17 -1.46 2.17 -3.95
C GLY A 17 -1.66 3.28 -2.93
N VAL A 18 -2.90 3.66 -2.64
CA VAL A 18 -3.23 4.55 -1.51
C VAL A 18 -4.13 3.80 -0.55
N VAL A 19 -3.68 3.61 0.69
CA VAL A 19 -4.43 2.87 1.71
C VAL A 19 -5.24 3.82 2.57
N GLU A 20 -6.54 3.54 2.62
CA GLU A 20 -7.63 4.30 3.22
C GLU A 20 -7.79 5.73 2.68
N LEU A 21 -9.05 6.12 2.51
CA LEU A 21 -9.45 7.45 2.09
C LEU A 21 -10.00 8.23 3.27
N GLY A 22 -9.17 9.12 3.79
CA GLY A 22 -9.55 10.25 4.63
C GLY A 22 -8.92 11.53 4.09
N GLY A 23 -8.76 12.55 4.92
CA GLY A 23 -8.21 13.84 4.48
C GLY A 23 -6.85 13.74 3.76
N ILE A 24 -5.89 13.00 4.32
CA ILE A 24 -4.55 12.82 3.72
C ILE A 24 -4.63 11.94 2.47
N GLY A 25 -5.44 10.87 2.51
CA GLY A 25 -5.63 9.97 1.37
C GLY A 25 -6.16 10.70 0.13
N HIS A 26 -7.15 11.59 0.30
CA HIS A 26 -7.70 12.38 -0.81
C HIS A 26 -6.65 13.28 -1.45
N VAL A 27 -5.83 13.94 -0.63
CA VAL A 27 -4.74 14.79 -1.11
C VAL A 27 -3.68 13.97 -1.85
N ALA A 28 -3.32 12.79 -1.30
CA ALA A 28 -2.37 11.88 -1.93
C ALA A 28 -2.85 11.40 -3.31
N VAL A 29 -4.13 11.02 -3.45
CA VAL A 29 -4.73 10.62 -4.73
C VAL A 29 -4.67 11.77 -5.73
N LYS A 30 -5.09 12.98 -5.36
CA LYS A 30 -5.08 14.14 -6.26
C LYS A 30 -3.68 14.46 -6.78
N PHE A 31 -2.68 14.48 -5.89
CA PHE A 31 -1.29 14.68 -6.31
C PHE A 31 -0.81 13.55 -7.21
N ALA A 32 -1.15 12.31 -6.90
CA ALA A 32 -0.69 11.17 -7.68
C ALA A 32 -1.27 11.17 -9.10
N LYS A 33 -2.57 11.47 -9.24
CA LYS A 33 -3.22 11.64 -10.54
C LYS A 33 -2.64 12.81 -11.33
N ALA A 34 -2.39 13.95 -10.68
CA ALA A 34 -1.74 15.10 -11.31
C ALA A 34 -0.32 14.79 -11.82
N LEU A 35 0.37 13.83 -11.21
CA LEU A 35 1.68 13.32 -11.65
C LEU A 35 1.58 12.24 -12.75
N GLY A 36 0.38 11.93 -13.24
CA GLY A 36 0.17 10.91 -14.26
C GLY A 36 0.39 9.48 -13.77
N LEU A 37 0.25 9.23 -12.46
CA LEU A 37 0.35 7.90 -11.88
C LEU A 37 -0.96 7.13 -12.08
N LYS A 38 -0.85 5.81 -12.18
CA LYS A 38 -1.99 4.89 -12.05
C LYS A 38 -2.26 4.68 -10.57
N VAL A 39 -3.39 5.17 -10.09
CA VAL A 39 -3.71 5.19 -8.65
C VAL A 39 -4.76 4.13 -8.35
N ASN A 40 -4.41 3.25 -7.43
CA ASN A 40 -5.27 2.19 -6.92
C ASN A 40 -5.55 2.47 -5.45
N VAL A 41 -6.81 2.68 -5.10
CA VAL A 41 -7.19 2.88 -3.70
C VAL A 41 -7.47 1.53 -3.06
N ILE A 42 -6.96 1.33 -1.84
CA ILE A 42 -7.21 0.14 -1.04
C ILE A 42 -7.95 0.59 0.21
N SER A 43 -9.19 0.13 0.41
CA SER A 43 -9.96 0.46 1.62
C SER A 43 -10.69 -0.76 2.15
N THR A 44 -10.96 -0.74 3.46
CA THR A 44 -11.79 -1.75 4.11
C THR A 44 -13.29 -1.57 3.83
N SER A 45 -13.72 -0.35 3.46
CA SER A 45 -15.14 0.01 3.33
C SER A 45 -15.52 0.23 1.86
N PRO A 46 -16.42 -0.59 1.28
CA PRO A 46 -16.84 -0.44 -0.12
C PRO A 46 -17.67 0.83 -0.36
N SER A 47 -18.26 1.42 0.69
CA SER A 47 -19.06 2.64 0.59
C SER A 47 -18.32 3.85 0.00
N LYS A 48 -16.98 3.85 0.06
CA LYS A 48 -16.13 4.92 -0.49
C LYS A 48 -15.83 4.75 -1.98
N GLU A 49 -16.15 3.60 -2.56
CA GLU A 49 -15.78 3.26 -3.94
C GLU A 49 -16.30 4.30 -4.94
N LYS A 50 -17.61 4.57 -4.89
CA LYS A 50 -18.26 5.53 -5.78
C LYS A 50 -17.65 6.93 -5.68
N GLU A 51 -17.43 7.42 -4.45
CA GLU A 51 -16.79 8.72 -4.23
C GLU A 51 -15.39 8.77 -4.87
N THR A 52 -14.65 7.68 -4.74
CA THR A 52 -13.27 7.61 -5.21
C THR A 52 -13.19 7.57 -6.73
N ILE A 53 -13.99 6.71 -7.36
CA ILE A 53 -13.97 6.52 -8.80
C ILE A 53 -14.52 7.78 -9.48
N ASP A 54 -15.70 8.25 -9.05
CA ASP A 54 -16.41 9.33 -9.74
C ASP A 54 -15.74 10.70 -9.50
N TYR A 55 -15.27 10.99 -8.29
CA TYR A 55 -14.78 12.34 -7.94
C TYR A 55 -13.26 12.47 -7.95
N LEU A 56 -12.51 11.40 -7.71
CA LEU A 56 -11.04 11.45 -7.68
C LEU A 56 -10.41 10.85 -8.94
N GLY A 57 -11.19 10.18 -9.79
CA GLY A 57 -10.71 9.62 -11.07
C GLY A 57 -9.63 8.57 -10.89
N VAL A 58 -9.72 7.76 -9.82
CA VAL A 58 -8.77 6.66 -9.60
C VAL A 58 -8.92 5.58 -10.66
N ASP A 59 -7.85 4.85 -10.92
CA ASP A 59 -7.81 3.80 -11.92
C ASP A 59 -8.47 2.50 -11.41
N SER A 60 -8.40 2.26 -10.10
CA SER A 60 -9.18 1.18 -9.47
C SER A 60 -9.41 1.44 -7.98
N PHE A 61 -10.44 0.76 -7.45
CA PHE A 61 -10.74 0.68 -6.04
C PHE A 61 -10.73 -0.80 -5.62
N ILE A 62 -9.98 -1.12 -4.57
CA ILE A 62 -9.79 -2.48 -4.05
C ILE A 62 -10.34 -2.55 -2.64
N VAL A 63 -11.30 -3.46 -2.44
CA VAL A 63 -11.79 -3.80 -1.11
C VAL A 63 -10.80 -4.76 -0.46
N SER A 64 -10.14 -4.34 0.61
CA SER A 64 -9.03 -5.12 1.22
C SER A 64 -9.47 -6.47 1.81
N ARG A 65 -10.77 -6.67 2.03
CA ARG A 65 -11.36 -7.92 2.52
C ARG A 65 -11.72 -8.89 1.38
N ASP A 66 -11.75 -8.40 0.14
CA ASP A 66 -11.97 -9.23 -1.04
C ASP A 66 -10.65 -9.85 -1.48
N GLN A 67 -10.48 -11.14 -1.21
CA GLN A 67 -9.27 -11.86 -1.56
C GLN A 67 -9.05 -11.99 -3.07
N ALA A 68 -10.11 -12.00 -3.88
CA ALA A 68 -9.98 -12.12 -5.32
C ALA A 68 -9.37 -10.83 -5.89
N GLN A 69 -9.88 -9.67 -5.46
CA GLN A 69 -9.32 -8.38 -5.85
C GLN A 69 -7.87 -8.21 -5.41
N ILE A 70 -7.54 -8.59 -4.16
CA ILE A 70 -6.16 -8.54 -3.65
C ILE A 70 -5.22 -9.44 -4.46
N LYS A 71 -5.64 -10.68 -4.76
CA LYS A 71 -4.84 -11.61 -5.57
C LYS A 71 -4.54 -11.07 -6.96
N ALA A 72 -5.51 -10.39 -7.59
CA ALA A 72 -5.34 -9.82 -8.93
C ALA A 72 -4.27 -8.71 -9.00
N ILE A 73 -3.94 -8.07 -7.88
CA ILE A 73 -2.98 -6.96 -7.83
C ILE A 73 -1.69 -7.27 -7.07
N LEU A 74 -1.43 -8.55 -6.74
CA LEU A 74 -0.17 -8.98 -6.13
C LEU A 74 1.03 -8.61 -7.00
N GLY A 75 2.06 -8.04 -6.38
CA GLY A 75 3.30 -7.67 -7.08
C GLY A 75 3.13 -6.63 -8.20
N THR A 76 2.08 -5.81 -8.18
CA THR A 76 1.80 -4.84 -9.26
C THR A 76 2.22 -3.40 -8.92
N MET A 77 2.30 -3.04 -7.64
CA MET A 77 2.47 -1.67 -7.19
C MET A 77 3.94 -1.27 -7.12
N ASN A 78 4.29 -0.09 -7.66
CA ASN A 78 5.62 0.49 -7.49
C ASN A 78 5.80 1.14 -6.11
N GLY A 79 4.71 1.59 -5.51
CA GLY A 79 4.72 2.08 -4.15
C GLY A 79 3.33 2.12 -3.55
N ILE A 80 3.27 2.15 -2.23
CA ILE A 80 2.04 2.25 -1.45
C ILE A 80 2.21 3.36 -0.42
N ILE A 81 1.24 4.25 -0.34
CA ILE A 81 1.15 5.26 0.72
C ILE A 81 0.11 4.81 1.75
N GLY A 82 0.56 4.55 2.96
CA GLY A 82 -0.28 4.25 4.11
C GLY A 82 -0.65 5.52 4.87
N THR A 83 -1.95 5.81 4.96
CA THR A 83 -2.49 6.97 5.68
C THR A 83 -3.20 6.60 6.99
N VAL A 84 -3.11 5.33 7.40
CA VAL A 84 -3.82 4.77 8.54
C VAL A 84 -3.01 4.87 9.83
N SER A 85 -3.68 5.28 10.92
CA SER A 85 -3.18 5.22 12.30
C SER A 85 -3.66 3.99 13.09
N ALA A 86 -4.54 3.16 12.50
CA ALA A 86 -5.00 1.91 13.08
C ALA A 86 -4.04 0.73 12.78
N LEU A 87 -3.97 -0.22 13.71
CA LEU A 87 -3.21 -1.46 13.55
C LEU A 87 -3.86 -2.33 12.46
N HIS A 88 -3.38 -2.19 11.23
CA HIS A 88 -3.60 -3.17 10.17
C HIS A 88 -2.31 -3.94 9.95
N SER A 89 -2.43 -5.24 9.63
CA SER A 89 -1.26 -6.02 9.23
C SER A 89 -0.66 -5.38 8.00
N ILE A 90 0.62 -5.06 8.05
CA ILE A 90 1.37 -4.50 6.92
C ILE A 90 1.69 -5.59 5.89
N LEU A 91 1.69 -6.85 6.33
CA LEU A 91 2.13 -7.99 5.52
C LEU A 91 1.34 -8.15 4.20
N PRO A 92 0.00 -8.03 4.17
CA PRO A 92 -0.76 -8.04 2.92
C PRO A 92 -0.35 -6.93 1.94
N LEU A 93 -0.01 -5.73 2.45
CA LEU A 93 0.41 -4.61 1.60
C LEU A 93 1.78 -4.85 0.98
N ILE A 94 2.69 -5.52 1.69
CA ILE A 94 4.00 -5.90 1.14
C ILE A 94 3.83 -6.83 -0.07
N GLY A 95 2.88 -7.77 -0.01
CA GLY A 95 2.60 -8.68 -1.14
C GLY A 95 2.10 -7.97 -2.40
N LEU A 96 1.57 -6.75 -2.29
CA LEU A 96 1.11 -5.95 -3.43
C LEU A 96 2.26 -5.22 -4.15
N LEU A 97 3.41 -5.08 -3.50
CA LEU A 97 4.56 -4.36 -4.05
C LEU A 97 5.34 -5.21 -5.04
N LYS A 98 5.77 -4.57 -6.14
CA LYS A 98 6.82 -5.08 -7.03
C LYS A 98 8.14 -5.22 -6.27
N SER A 99 9.08 -5.95 -6.86
CA SER A 99 10.48 -5.88 -6.42
C SER A 99 10.95 -4.41 -6.39
N HIS A 100 11.65 -4.02 -5.31
CA HIS A 100 12.03 -2.64 -5.00
C HIS A 100 10.86 -1.65 -4.84
N GLY A 101 9.64 -2.15 -4.68
CA GLY A 101 8.48 -1.35 -4.33
C GLY A 101 8.64 -0.71 -2.95
N LYS A 102 8.03 0.46 -2.77
CA LYS A 102 8.19 1.24 -1.53
C LYS A 102 6.89 1.34 -0.77
N LEU A 103 6.88 0.87 0.47
CA LEU A 103 5.82 1.18 1.42
C LEU A 103 6.19 2.45 2.21
N VAL A 104 5.37 3.48 2.10
CA VAL A 104 5.59 4.77 2.77
C VAL A 104 4.43 5.01 3.73
N MET A 105 4.72 4.93 5.03
CA MET A 105 3.74 5.22 6.08
C MET A 105 3.84 6.70 6.46
N VAL A 106 2.78 7.47 6.24
CA VAL A 106 2.75 8.92 6.48
C VAL A 106 2.10 9.25 7.84
N CYS A 107 1.42 8.27 8.44
CA CYS A 107 0.79 8.39 9.75
C CYS A 107 1.50 7.48 10.77
N LEU A 108 1.61 7.96 12.01
CA LEU A 108 2.07 7.14 13.12
C LEU A 108 0.88 6.36 13.72
N PRO A 109 0.99 5.03 13.85
CA PRO A 109 0.01 4.25 14.57
C PRO A 109 0.16 4.46 16.09
N HIS A 110 -0.94 4.51 16.82
CA HIS A 110 -0.94 4.72 18.28
C HIS A 110 -0.40 3.51 19.07
N ARG A 111 -0.14 2.38 18.40
CA ARG A 111 0.43 1.15 18.98
C ARG A 111 1.47 0.55 18.03
N SER A 112 2.44 -0.17 18.60
CA SER A 112 3.56 -0.78 17.87
C SER A 112 3.10 -1.75 16.78
N LEU A 113 3.67 -1.61 15.58
CA LEU A 113 3.42 -2.49 14.46
C LEU A 113 3.89 -3.91 14.78
N LYS A 114 2.97 -4.88 14.74
CA LYS A 114 3.32 -6.29 14.85
C LYS A 114 3.82 -6.79 13.50
N LEU A 115 5.14 -6.76 13.29
CA LEU A 115 5.76 -7.57 12.24
C LEU A 115 5.93 -8.98 12.82
N VAL A 116 5.38 -9.98 12.14
CA VAL A 116 5.55 -11.39 12.54
C VAL A 116 7.05 -11.67 12.67
N GLU A 117 7.44 -12.17 13.84
CA GLU A 117 8.81 -12.55 14.14
C GLU A 117 9.25 -13.66 13.19
N LEU A 118 10.14 -13.32 12.27
CA LEU A 118 10.62 -14.24 11.25
C LEU A 118 11.57 -15.22 11.94
N HIS A 119 11.05 -16.40 12.30
CA HIS A 119 11.85 -17.47 12.90
C HIS A 119 13.00 -17.82 11.95
N ARG A 120 14.21 -17.35 12.29
CA ARG A 120 15.45 -17.79 11.66
C ARG A 120 15.59 -19.27 11.98
N GLY A 121 15.44 -20.13 10.97
CA GLY A 121 15.59 -21.57 11.11
C GLY A 121 16.89 -21.92 11.84
N SER A 122 16.75 -22.65 12.94
CA SER A 122 17.86 -23.21 13.70
C SER A 122 18.67 -24.11 12.77
N ARG A 123 19.92 -23.75 12.46
CA ARG A 123 20.88 -24.66 11.84
C ARG A 123 21.15 -25.78 12.84
N THR A 124 20.56 -26.96 12.62
CA THR A 124 21.03 -28.18 13.26
C THR A 124 22.41 -28.52 12.72
N SER A 125 23.40 -28.40 13.59
CA SER A 125 24.77 -28.85 13.38
C SER A 125 24.78 -30.35 13.12
N ILE A 126 25.25 -30.76 11.94
CA ILE A 126 25.62 -32.14 11.65
C ILE A 126 26.91 -32.39 12.42
N ARG A 127 26.85 -33.23 13.47
CA ARG A 127 28.04 -33.72 14.16
C ARG A 127 28.37 -35.08 13.55
N SER A 128 29.48 -35.11 12.82
CA SER A 128 30.18 -36.33 12.44
C SER A 128 30.84 -36.90 13.71
N ASP A 129 30.48 -38.14 14.04
CA ASP A 129 31.31 -39.19 14.63
C ASP A 129 30.64 -40.55 14.34
#